data_AF-A0A7S3Y2F8-F1
#
_entry.id   AF-A0A7S3Y2F8-F1
#
_cell.length_a   1.000
_cell.length_b   1.000
_cell.length_c   1.000
_cell.angle_alpha   90.00
_cell.angle_beta   90.00
_cell.angle_gamma   90.00
#
_symmetry.space_group_name_H-M   'P 1'
#
loop_
_entity.id
_entity.type
_entity.pdbx_description
1 polymer ?
#
loop_
_entity_poly.entity_id
_entity_poly.type
_entity_poly.pdbx_seq_one_letter_code
_entity_poly.pdbx_strand_id
1 'polypeptide(L)'
;GGGGGAQSNVFYLHQALEQQRGIAHAVQTGNLLQTSQTLSMDDYGNVLYPYDYPSQIAQVYGDLGRTLAHFGLTWADVISERVFVASVYLWEQHLDVRAAAIGPDAAFATSWTEVVELPAPGMVVSVSLEAYTGSGARRVFRLAPVVEAQYGYVQAVAADYHLRVSGTQSMDGDGRVVALGDMWGQVSKVYADLGASLGQFGASWAHVVREEAYTLDLLALGWAQGARRNFLRDRTNLTSSWVKT
;
A
#
# COMPACT_ATOMS: atom_id res chain seq x y z
N GLY A 1 -7.08 27.38 26.94
CA GLY A 1 -7.83 26.11 27.15
C GLY A 1 -6.94 24.99 26.71
N GLY A 2 -6.65 24.03 27.59
CA GLY A 2 -5.69 22.96 27.33
C GLY A 2 -6.11 22.09 26.15
N GLY A 3 -5.27 22.03 25.12
CA GLY A 3 -5.37 21.02 24.08
C GLY A 3 -4.95 19.69 24.69
N GLY A 4 -5.92 18.85 25.02
CA GLY A 4 -5.66 17.43 25.26
C GLY A 4 -5.15 16.84 23.95
N GLY A 5 -3.82 16.77 23.80
CA GLY A 5 -3.20 16.09 22.66
C GLY A 5 -3.73 14.66 22.63
N ALA A 6 -4.32 14.25 21.51
CA ALA A 6 -4.78 12.88 21.35
C ALA A 6 -3.61 11.95 21.70
N GLN A 7 -3.76 11.18 22.77
CA GLN A 7 -2.71 10.29 23.24
C GLN A 7 -2.50 9.22 22.18
N SER A 8 -1.35 9.22 21.53
CA SER A 8 -1.00 8.19 20.55
C SER A 8 -0.79 6.87 21.26
N ASN A 9 -1.46 5.81 20.82
CA ASN A 9 -1.21 4.46 21.32
C ASN A 9 -0.09 3.83 20.48
N VAL A 10 0.95 3.31 21.14
CA VAL A 10 2.19 2.87 20.49
C VAL A 10 2.41 1.40 20.80
N PHE A 11 2.70 0.62 19.76
CA PHE A 11 3.04 -0.79 19.87
C PHE A 11 4.44 -1.04 19.32
N TYR A 12 5.20 -1.86 20.05
CA TYR A 12 6.51 -2.33 19.63
C TYR A 12 6.46 -3.85 19.44
N LEU A 13 6.80 -4.33 18.25
CA LEU A 13 6.80 -5.77 17.95
C LEU A 13 8.09 -6.41 18.46
N HIS A 14 9.23 -5.78 18.18
CA HIS A 14 10.55 -6.15 18.69
C HIS A 14 11.04 -5.08 19.68
N GLN A 15 10.49 -5.09 20.89
CA GLN A 15 10.56 -3.96 21.84
C GLN A 15 11.95 -3.36 22.04
N ALA A 16 12.95 -4.18 22.38
CA ALA A 16 14.29 -3.68 22.66
C ALA A 16 14.96 -3.09 21.40
N LEU A 17 14.85 -3.78 20.26
CA LEU A 17 15.44 -3.38 18.99
C LEU A 17 14.83 -2.08 18.46
N GLU A 18 13.52 -1.96 18.51
CA GLU A 18 12.79 -0.80 18.00
C GLU A 18 13.04 0.44 18.86
N GLN A 19 13.07 0.29 20.19
CA GLN A 19 13.47 1.36 21.09
C GLN A 19 14.92 1.80 20.86
N GLN A 20 15.83 0.85 20.65
CA GLN A 20 17.23 1.15 20.30
C GLN A 20 17.33 1.95 18.98
N ARG A 21 16.47 1.63 17.99
CA ARG A 21 16.42 2.31 16.69
C ARG A 21 15.64 3.63 16.72
N GLY A 22 14.92 3.93 17.80
CA GLY A 22 14.08 5.13 17.91
C GLY A 22 12.84 5.10 17.03
N ILE A 23 12.35 3.90 16.67
CA ILE A 23 11.14 3.70 15.87
C ILE A 23 10.12 2.87 16.66
N ALA A 24 8.84 2.97 16.31
CA ALA A 24 7.82 2.05 16.79
C ALA A 24 7.37 1.13 15.67
N HIS A 25 6.93 -0.08 16.01
CA HIS A 25 6.31 -0.95 15.02
C HIS A 25 4.99 -0.37 14.51
N ALA A 26 4.14 0.13 15.41
CA ALA A 26 2.87 0.73 15.03
C ALA A 26 2.47 1.88 15.95
N VAL A 27 1.81 2.89 15.37
CA VAL A 27 1.29 4.05 16.09
C VAL A 27 -0.14 4.30 15.64
N GLN A 28 -1.04 4.36 16.61
CA GLN A 28 -2.41 4.83 16.40
C GLN A 28 -2.50 6.31 16.77
N THR A 29 -2.96 7.13 15.83
CA THR A 29 -3.31 8.54 16.07
C THR A 29 -4.75 8.78 15.65
N GLY A 30 -5.62 9.12 16.63
CA GLY A 30 -7.06 9.18 16.39
C GLY A 30 -7.59 7.82 15.91
N ASN A 31 -8.26 7.83 14.75
CA ASN A 31 -8.86 6.62 14.17
C ASN A 31 -7.97 5.92 13.12
N LEU A 32 -6.70 6.33 12.98
CA LEU A 32 -5.77 5.76 12.01
C LEU A 32 -4.63 5.04 12.74
N LEU A 33 -4.47 3.75 12.45
CA LEU A 33 -3.30 2.97 12.79
C LEU A 33 -2.36 2.94 11.59
N GLN A 34 -1.07 3.21 11.81
CA GLN A 34 -0.02 3.08 10.79
C GLN A 34 1.09 2.20 11.33
N THR A 35 1.60 1.29 10.50
CA THR A 35 2.76 0.47 10.85
C THR A 35 4.02 0.96 10.13
N SER A 36 5.16 0.78 10.79
CA SER A 36 6.44 0.66 10.11
C SER A 36 6.43 -0.53 9.14
N GLN A 37 7.44 -0.62 8.29
CA GLN A 37 7.65 -1.82 7.49
C GLN A 37 7.96 -3.01 8.40
N THR A 38 7.19 -4.07 8.23
CA THR A 38 7.37 -5.36 8.89
C THR A 38 8.26 -6.22 8.02
N LEU A 39 9.23 -6.88 8.66
CA LEU A 39 10.29 -7.66 8.03
C LEU A 39 10.29 -9.05 8.68
N SER A 40 10.75 -10.07 7.94
CA SER A 40 10.97 -11.40 8.51
C SER A 40 12.26 -11.42 9.34
N MET A 41 12.16 -11.10 10.63
CA MET A 41 13.29 -11.06 11.56
C MET A 41 12.89 -11.47 12.99
N ASP A 42 13.88 -11.89 13.78
CA ASP A 42 13.70 -12.12 15.22
C ASP A 42 13.83 -10.83 16.05
N ASP A 43 13.65 -10.93 17.37
CA ASP A 43 13.74 -9.80 18.32
C ASP A 43 15.14 -9.16 18.39
N TYR A 44 16.16 -9.82 17.85
CA TYR A 44 17.53 -9.32 17.77
C TYR A 44 17.86 -8.71 16.40
N GLY A 45 16.92 -8.76 15.45
CA GLY A 45 17.07 -8.26 14.09
C GLY A 45 17.78 -9.23 13.14
N ASN A 46 17.93 -10.50 13.50
CA ASN A 46 18.44 -11.51 12.57
C ASN A 46 17.34 -11.90 11.57
N VAL A 47 17.71 -11.97 10.28
CA VAL A 47 16.78 -12.38 9.22
C VAL A 47 16.31 -13.82 9.45
N LEU A 48 15.00 -14.01 9.44
CA LEU A 48 14.37 -15.33 9.45
C LEU A 48 14.10 -15.79 8.02
N TYR A 49 14.43 -17.05 7.72
CA TYR A 49 14.17 -17.71 6.44
C TYR A 49 14.78 -16.97 5.23
N PRO A 50 16.11 -16.78 5.19
CA PRO A 50 16.74 -15.96 4.15
C PRO A 50 16.44 -16.52 2.75
N TYR A 51 15.98 -15.63 1.86
CA TYR A 51 15.57 -15.89 0.48
C TYR A 51 14.34 -16.80 0.28
N ASP A 52 13.68 -17.22 1.35
CA ASP A 52 12.48 -18.07 1.28
C ASP A 52 11.19 -17.23 1.27
N TYR A 53 10.61 -17.03 0.09
CA TYR A 53 9.39 -16.23 -0.07
C TYR A 53 8.22 -16.74 0.78
N PRO A 54 7.82 -18.03 0.71
CA PRO A 54 6.67 -18.51 1.48
C PRO A 54 6.80 -18.25 2.98
N SER A 55 7.96 -18.56 3.58
CA SER A 55 8.16 -18.41 5.02
C SER A 55 8.26 -16.94 5.42
N GLN A 56 8.90 -16.08 4.62
CA GLN A 56 8.94 -14.65 4.92
C GLN A 56 7.57 -13.98 4.77
N ILE A 57 6.79 -14.34 3.75
CA ILE A 57 5.41 -13.86 3.60
C ILE A 57 4.58 -14.29 4.82
N ALA A 58 4.63 -15.57 5.20
CA ALA A 58 3.91 -16.08 6.36
C ALA A 58 4.32 -15.37 7.66
N GLN A 59 5.63 -15.17 7.87
CA GLN A 59 6.16 -14.46 9.03
C GLN A 59 5.67 -13.01 9.07
N VAL A 60 5.85 -12.26 7.98
CA VAL A 60 5.49 -10.83 7.90
C VAL A 60 3.99 -10.62 8.12
N TYR A 61 3.14 -11.42 7.46
CA TYR A 61 1.69 -11.29 7.64
C TYR A 61 1.22 -11.82 9.00
N GLY A 62 1.90 -12.82 9.58
CA GLY A 62 1.64 -13.25 10.96
C GLY A 62 1.93 -12.14 11.97
N ASP A 63 3.05 -11.43 11.78
CA ASP A 63 3.45 -10.30 12.62
C ASP A 63 2.48 -9.12 12.51
N LEU A 64 2.07 -8.77 11.29
CA LEU A 64 1.02 -7.78 11.06
C LEU A 64 -0.31 -8.19 11.70
N GLY A 65 -0.67 -9.48 11.66
CA GLY A 65 -1.85 -10.01 12.34
C GLY A 65 -1.77 -9.84 13.86
N ARG A 66 -0.61 -10.11 14.47
CA ARG A 66 -0.35 -9.86 15.91
C ARG A 66 -0.47 -8.37 16.24
N THR A 67 0.06 -7.51 15.37
CA THR A 67 -0.06 -6.05 15.50
C THR A 67 -1.51 -5.59 15.45
N LEU A 68 -2.31 -6.04 14.47
CA LEU A 68 -3.73 -5.71 14.40
C LEU A 68 -4.48 -6.18 15.66
N ALA A 69 -4.25 -7.42 16.10
CA ALA A 69 -4.88 -7.97 17.29
C ALA A 69 -4.55 -7.18 18.57
N HIS A 70 -3.34 -6.62 18.69
CA HIS A 70 -2.97 -5.75 19.81
C HIS A 70 -3.90 -4.52 19.92
N PHE A 71 -4.33 -3.96 18.79
CA PHE A 71 -5.27 -2.83 18.73
C PHE A 71 -6.74 -3.28 18.68
N GLY A 72 -7.04 -4.57 18.84
CA GLY A 72 -8.39 -5.12 18.73
C GLY A 72 -8.95 -5.08 17.30
N LEU A 73 -8.07 -5.03 16.30
CA LEU A 73 -8.40 -4.98 14.88
C LEU A 73 -8.21 -6.34 14.20
N THR A 74 -8.76 -6.42 13.00
CA THR A 74 -8.68 -7.57 12.08
C THR A 74 -8.27 -7.09 10.68
N TRP A 75 -8.06 -8.03 9.76
CA TRP A 75 -7.80 -7.70 8.34
C TRP A 75 -8.93 -6.94 7.66
N ALA A 76 -10.16 -6.99 8.19
CA ALA A 76 -11.28 -6.21 7.67
C ALA A 76 -11.14 -4.70 7.94
N ASP A 77 -10.36 -4.33 8.97
CA ASP A 77 -10.11 -2.95 9.37
C ASP A 77 -8.95 -2.30 8.60
N VAL A 78 -8.16 -3.10 7.89
CA VAL A 78 -7.11 -2.61 7.01
C VAL A 78 -7.76 -1.84 5.85
N ILE A 79 -7.17 -0.69 5.52
CA ILE A 79 -7.60 0.18 4.41
C ILE A 79 -6.55 0.28 3.31
N SER A 80 -5.27 0.07 3.64
CA SER A 80 -4.19 0.05 2.67
C SER A 80 -3.03 -0.82 3.15
N GLU A 81 -2.36 -1.49 2.23
CA GLU A 81 -1.00 -2.00 2.42
C GLU A 81 -0.05 -1.39 1.38
N ARG A 82 1.24 -1.37 1.70
CA ARG A 82 2.33 -1.16 0.75
C ARG A 82 3.34 -2.27 0.91
N VAL A 83 3.68 -2.91 -0.20
CA VAL A 83 4.55 -4.08 -0.27
C VAL A 83 5.76 -3.74 -1.14
N PHE A 84 6.96 -3.87 -0.60
CA PHE A 84 8.18 -3.90 -1.39
C PHE A 84 8.72 -5.31 -1.44
N VAL A 85 9.06 -5.76 -2.65
CA VAL A 85 9.54 -7.13 -2.92
C VAL A 85 10.84 -7.08 -3.70
N ALA A 86 11.69 -8.08 -3.50
CA ALA A 86 12.90 -8.24 -4.32
C ALA A 86 12.59 -8.73 -5.75
N SER A 87 11.44 -9.37 -5.95
CA SER A 87 10.94 -9.78 -7.26
C SER A 87 9.41 -9.83 -7.26
N VAL A 88 8.77 -9.07 -8.14
CA VAL A 88 7.29 -9.14 -8.31
C VAL A 88 6.85 -10.49 -8.87
N TYR A 89 7.69 -11.14 -9.67
CA TYR A 89 7.40 -12.46 -10.22
C TYR A 89 7.34 -13.54 -9.13
N LEU A 90 8.33 -13.60 -8.24
CA LEU A 90 8.32 -14.57 -7.12
C LEU A 90 7.24 -14.25 -6.10
N TRP A 91 6.94 -12.97 -5.89
CA TRP A 91 5.80 -12.54 -5.09
C TRP A 91 4.47 -13.10 -5.63
N GLU A 92 4.22 -12.94 -6.94
CA GLU A 92 2.99 -13.42 -7.58
C GLU A 92 2.82 -14.94 -7.48
N GLN A 93 3.93 -15.71 -7.51
CA GLN A 93 3.91 -17.16 -7.34
C GLN A 93 3.47 -17.64 -5.95
N HIS A 94 3.50 -16.75 -4.95
CA HIS A 94 3.25 -17.09 -3.54
C HIS A 94 2.10 -16.27 -2.93
N LEU A 95 1.20 -15.74 -3.76
CA LEU A 95 0.01 -15.00 -3.32
C LEU A 95 -0.97 -15.86 -2.51
N ASP A 96 -0.91 -17.18 -2.67
CA ASP A 96 -1.68 -18.14 -1.86
C ASP A 96 -1.34 -18.02 -0.37
N VAL A 97 -0.06 -17.81 -0.03
CA VAL A 97 0.40 -17.64 1.36
C VAL A 97 -0.16 -16.34 1.94
N ARG A 98 -0.11 -15.25 1.17
CA ARG A 98 -0.72 -13.97 1.56
C ARG A 98 -2.23 -14.12 1.74
N ALA A 99 -2.92 -14.74 0.78
CA ALA A 99 -4.37 -14.93 0.80
C ALA A 99 -4.82 -15.74 2.03
N ALA A 100 -4.08 -16.80 2.38
CA ALA A 100 -4.33 -17.60 3.58
C ALA A 100 -4.17 -16.78 4.87
N ALA A 101 -3.22 -15.85 4.92
CA ALA A 101 -2.95 -15.03 6.11
C ALA A 101 -4.00 -13.91 6.31
N ILE A 102 -4.48 -13.28 5.24
CA ILE A 102 -5.43 -12.15 5.32
C ILE A 102 -6.89 -12.58 5.31
N GLY A 103 -7.19 -13.78 4.80
CA GLY A 103 -8.54 -14.33 4.74
C GLY A 103 -9.44 -13.70 3.67
N PRO A 104 -10.65 -14.26 3.48
CA PRO A 104 -11.54 -13.91 2.36
C PRO A 104 -12.22 -12.55 2.52
N ASP A 105 -12.28 -12.01 3.74
CA ASP A 105 -12.93 -10.72 4.03
C ASP A 105 -11.99 -9.52 3.81
N ALA A 106 -10.71 -9.77 3.54
CA ALA A 106 -9.73 -8.75 3.24
C ALA A 106 -10.09 -8.01 1.94
N ALA A 107 -10.30 -6.70 2.05
CA ALA A 107 -10.72 -5.88 0.92
C ALA A 107 -10.11 -4.49 1.01
N PHE A 108 -8.79 -4.36 0.90
CA PHE A 108 -8.06 -3.10 1.07
C PHE A 108 -7.19 -2.73 -0.13
N ALA A 109 -6.82 -1.45 -0.22
CA ALA A 109 -5.99 -0.96 -1.30
C ALA A 109 -4.56 -1.49 -1.17
N THR A 110 -3.87 -1.75 -2.28
CA THR A 110 -2.49 -2.24 -2.28
C THR A 110 -1.61 -1.54 -3.29
N SER A 111 -0.31 -1.46 -2.98
CA SER A 111 0.75 -1.11 -3.91
C SER A 111 1.88 -2.12 -3.75
N TRP A 112 2.20 -2.83 -4.83
CA TRP A 112 3.34 -3.73 -4.89
C TRP A 112 4.42 -3.12 -5.77
N THR A 113 5.66 -3.16 -5.29
CA THR A 113 6.77 -2.52 -5.99
C THR A 113 8.02 -3.38 -5.84
N GLU A 114 8.63 -3.72 -6.98
CA GLU A 114 9.96 -4.32 -6.97
C GLU A 114 10.99 -3.27 -6.54
N VAL A 115 11.89 -3.63 -5.63
CA VAL A 115 12.95 -2.74 -5.14
C VAL A 115 14.32 -3.40 -5.31
N VAL A 116 15.33 -2.57 -5.52
CA VAL A 116 16.71 -3.02 -5.73
C VAL A 116 17.27 -3.74 -4.49
N GLU A 117 16.90 -3.29 -3.30
CA GLU A 117 17.40 -3.86 -2.05
C GLU A 117 16.39 -3.68 -0.91
N LEU A 118 16.36 -4.65 0.00
CA LEU A 118 15.64 -4.61 1.27
C LEU A 118 16.64 -4.44 2.43
N PRO A 119 16.20 -4.09 3.64
CA PRO A 119 17.10 -3.62 4.72
C PRO A 119 18.25 -4.55 5.13
N ALA A 120 18.19 -5.84 4.79
CA ALA A 120 19.29 -6.79 5.01
C ALA A 120 19.34 -7.85 3.90
N PRO A 121 20.55 -8.41 3.59
CA PRO A 121 20.69 -9.57 2.73
C PRO A 121 19.82 -10.73 3.21
N GLY A 122 19.18 -11.43 2.28
CA GLY A 122 18.25 -12.51 2.58
C GLY A 122 16.80 -12.07 2.73
N MET A 123 16.49 -10.79 2.91
CA MET A 123 15.10 -10.31 2.91
C MET A 123 14.53 -10.27 1.49
N VAL A 124 13.28 -10.72 1.32
CA VAL A 124 12.62 -10.73 0.00
C VAL A 124 11.30 -9.96 -0.04
N VAL A 125 10.74 -9.64 1.12
CA VAL A 125 9.51 -8.85 1.25
C VAL A 125 9.55 -7.94 2.46
N SER A 126 8.95 -6.76 2.33
CA SER A 126 8.60 -5.89 3.46
C SER A 126 7.20 -5.30 3.26
N VAL A 127 6.42 -5.20 4.33
CA VAL A 127 5.02 -4.76 4.25
C VAL A 127 4.75 -3.71 5.33
N SER A 128 4.11 -2.61 4.94
CA SER A 128 3.50 -1.66 5.88
C SER A 128 2.00 -1.58 5.63
N LEU A 129 1.21 -1.34 6.67
CA LEU A 129 -0.24 -1.21 6.54
C LEU A 129 -0.76 0.06 7.22
N GLU A 130 -1.94 0.46 6.77
CA GLU A 130 -2.82 1.39 7.46
C GLU A 130 -4.15 0.69 7.76
N ALA A 131 -4.64 0.83 8.99
CA ALA A 131 -5.94 0.35 9.42
C ALA A 131 -6.77 1.47 10.05
N TYR A 132 -8.09 1.40 9.89
CA TYR A 132 -9.03 2.36 10.45
C TYR A 132 -9.71 1.77 11.68
N THR A 133 -9.59 2.45 12.82
CA THR A 133 -10.12 1.97 14.11
C THR A 133 -11.49 2.57 14.46
N GLY A 134 -12.00 3.50 13.63
CA GLY A 134 -13.30 4.13 13.84
C GLY A 134 -14.47 3.25 13.39
N SER A 135 -15.67 3.57 13.87
CA SER A 135 -16.91 2.86 13.52
C SER A 135 -17.60 3.37 12.24
N GLY A 136 -16.93 4.24 11.49
CA GLY A 136 -17.46 4.85 10.28
C GLY A 136 -17.75 3.84 9.16
N ALA A 137 -18.68 4.18 8.27
CA ALA A 137 -19.03 3.34 7.14
C ALA A 137 -17.82 3.14 6.20
N ARG A 138 -17.49 1.87 5.97
CA ARG A 138 -16.44 1.44 5.02
C ARG A 138 -17.06 1.19 3.66
N ARG A 139 -16.49 1.78 2.61
CA ARG A 139 -16.94 1.61 1.22
C ARG A 139 -15.79 1.09 0.36
N VAL A 140 -16.09 0.13 -0.50
CA VAL A 140 -15.11 -0.55 -1.37
C VAL A 140 -15.54 -0.40 -2.82
N PHE A 141 -14.59 -0.14 -3.70
CA PHE A 141 -14.78 -0.11 -5.15
C PHE A 141 -13.78 -1.05 -5.83
N ARG A 142 -14.26 -1.75 -6.87
CA ARG A 142 -13.47 -2.63 -7.73
C ARG A 142 -13.59 -2.15 -9.17
N LEU A 143 -12.48 -1.86 -9.82
CA LEU A 143 -12.40 -1.41 -11.20
C LEU A 143 -12.33 -2.60 -12.16
N ALA A 144 -11.57 -3.63 -11.82
CA ALA A 144 -11.42 -4.87 -12.57
C ALA A 144 -11.64 -6.08 -11.66
N PRO A 145 -12.90 -6.42 -11.29
CA PRO A 145 -13.19 -7.40 -10.24
C PRO A 145 -12.57 -8.78 -10.42
N VAL A 146 -12.41 -9.26 -11.67
CA VAL A 146 -11.81 -10.56 -11.97
C VAL A 146 -10.31 -10.56 -11.65
N VAL A 147 -9.60 -9.54 -12.12
CA VAL A 147 -8.16 -9.35 -11.87
C VAL A 147 -7.94 -9.12 -10.37
N GLU A 148 -8.72 -8.24 -9.76
CA GLU A 148 -8.63 -7.92 -8.33
C GLU A 148 -8.85 -9.14 -7.43
N ALA A 149 -9.79 -10.02 -7.77
CA ALA A 149 -10.00 -11.27 -7.05
C ALA A 149 -8.82 -12.24 -7.18
N GLN A 150 -8.19 -12.31 -8.36
CA GLN A 150 -7.02 -13.16 -8.60
C GLN A 150 -5.81 -12.71 -7.77
N TYR A 151 -5.61 -11.40 -7.61
CA TYR A 151 -4.45 -10.82 -6.92
C TYR A 151 -4.72 -10.44 -5.45
N GLY A 152 -5.96 -10.53 -4.99
CA GLY A 152 -6.33 -10.33 -3.58
C GLY A 152 -6.25 -8.87 -3.11
N TYR A 153 -6.74 -7.93 -3.93
CA TYR A 153 -6.84 -6.51 -3.57
C TYR A 153 -8.16 -5.91 -4.04
N VAL A 154 -8.40 -4.64 -3.72
CA VAL A 154 -9.52 -3.86 -4.29
C VAL A 154 -9.02 -2.53 -4.83
N GLN A 155 -9.64 -1.99 -5.88
CA GLN A 155 -9.18 -0.73 -6.47
C GLN A 155 -9.14 0.42 -5.46
N ALA A 156 -10.17 0.58 -4.63
CA ALA A 156 -10.22 1.66 -3.66
C ALA A 156 -11.07 1.34 -2.43
N VAL A 157 -10.65 1.90 -1.29
CA VAL A 157 -11.35 1.83 -0.01
C VAL A 157 -11.49 3.22 0.58
N ALA A 158 -12.70 3.56 1.00
CA ALA A 158 -12.97 4.71 1.85
C ALA A 158 -13.37 4.27 3.25
N ALA A 159 -12.76 4.90 4.25
CA ALA A 159 -13.16 4.85 5.65
C ALA A 159 -13.10 6.28 6.19
N ASP A 160 -14.28 6.84 6.50
CA ASP A 160 -14.41 8.23 6.96
C ASP A 160 -13.75 9.23 5.99
N TYR A 161 -12.78 10.03 6.43
CA TYR A 161 -12.06 10.98 5.57
C TYR A 161 -10.87 10.37 4.81
N HIS A 162 -10.61 9.07 4.97
CA HIS A 162 -9.52 8.37 4.29
C HIS A 162 -10.03 7.66 3.05
N LEU A 163 -9.61 8.10 1.87
CA LEU A 163 -9.72 7.36 0.62
C LEU A 163 -8.32 6.84 0.24
N ARG A 164 -8.20 5.54 0.06
CA ARG A 164 -6.99 4.85 -0.41
C ARG A 164 -7.30 4.20 -1.75
N VAL A 165 -6.40 4.39 -2.71
CA VAL A 165 -6.53 3.85 -4.07
C VAL A 165 -5.29 3.00 -4.33
N SER A 166 -5.51 1.80 -4.85
CA SER A 166 -4.45 0.86 -5.19
C SER A 166 -3.54 1.39 -6.30
N GLY A 167 -2.34 0.84 -6.36
CA GLY A 167 -1.42 1.04 -7.48
C GLY A 167 -2.14 0.75 -8.78
N THR A 168 -2.27 1.78 -9.61
CA THR A 168 -3.03 1.71 -10.86
C THR A 168 -2.05 1.70 -12.03
N GLN A 169 -2.14 0.68 -12.87
CA GLN A 169 -1.29 0.48 -14.03
C GLN A 169 -2.10 0.70 -15.31
N SER A 170 -1.43 0.99 -16.41
CA SER A 170 -2.09 1.16 -17.72
C SER A 170 -2.54 -0.18 -18.28
N MET A 171 -3.65 -0.70 -17.77
CA MET A 171 -4.25 -1.98 -18.18
C MET A 171 -5.72 -1.80 -18.57
N ASP A 172 -6.20 -2.67 -19.47
CA ASP A 172 -7.63 -2.82 -19.75
C ASP A 172 -8.31 -3.81 -18.78
N GLY A 173 -9.62 -4.03 -18.93
CA GLY A 173 -10.39 -4.91 -18.05
C GLY A 173 -10.00 -6.39 -18.13
N ASP A 174 -9.24 -6.78 -19.16
CA ASP A 174 -8.70 -8.13 -19.34
C ASP A 174 -7.24 -8.24 -18.85
N GLY A 175 -6.70 -7.18 -18.23
CA GLY A 175 -5.32 -7.13 -17.75
C GLY A 175 -4.28 -6.92 -18.84
N ARG A 176 -4.65 -6.52 -20.06
CA ARG A 176 -3.67 -6.22 -21.13
C ARG A 176 -3.16 -4.81 -21.01
N VAL A 177 -1.88 -4.62 -21.26
CA VAL A 177 -1.24 -3.29 -21.23
C VAL A 177 -1.83 -2.39 -22.31
N VAL A 178 -2.29 -1.21 -21.91
CA VAL A 178 -2.75 -0.13 -22.79
C VAL A 178 -1.59 0.82 -23.06
N ALA A 179 -1.45 1.30 -24.30
CA ALA A 179 -0.39 2.20 -24.74
C ALA A 179 1.03 1.66 -24.52
N LEU A 180 1.27 0.40 -24.89
CA LEU A 180 2.58 -0.23 -24.76
C LEU A 180 3.68 0.57 -25.51
N GLY A 181 4.74 0.93 -24.78
CA GLY A 181 5.83 1.74 -25.32
C GLY A 181 5.55 3.24 -25.43
N ASP A 182 4.34 3.69 -25.07
CA ASP A 182 3.94 5.10 -25.05
C ASP A 182 3.68 5.57 -23.62
N MET A 183 4.70 6.19 -23.02
CA MET A 183 4.60 6.73 -21.66
C MET A 183 3.50 7.79 -21.52
N TRP A 184 3.24 8.60 -22.55
CA TRP A 184 2.19 9.62 -22.50
C TRP A 184 0.81 8.96 -22.44
N GLY A 185 0.57 7.96 -23.29
CA GLY A 185 -0.65 7.16 -23.31
C GLY A 185 -0.84 6.39 -21.99
N GLN A 186 0.21 5.80 -21.44
CA GLN A 186 0.15 5.08 -20.16
C GLN A 186 -0.22 6.01 -19.00
N VAL A 187 0.45 7.17 -18.89
CA VAL A 187 0.10 8.18 -17.87
C VAL A 187 -1.34 8.65 -18.06
N SER A 188 -1.77 8.91 -19.29
CA SER A 188 -3.15 9.33 -19.58
C SER A 188 -4.18 8.30 -19.12
N LYS A 189 -3.94 7.01 -19.39
CA LYS A 189 -4.82 5.91 -18.98
C LYS A 189 -4.86 5.75 -17.46
N VAL A 190 -3.70 5.70 -16.81
CA VAL A 190 -3.61 5.58 -15.34
C VAL A 190 -4.38 6.70 -14.66
N TYR A 191 -4.20 7.95 -15.10
CA TYR A 191 -4.94 9.08 -14.51
C TYR A 191 -6.43 9.04 -14.86
N ALA A 192 -6.84 8.55 -16.04
CA ALA A 192 -8.26 8.35 -16.32
C ALA A 192 -8.91 7.35 -15.34
N ASP A 193 -8.25 6.21 -15.08
CA ASP A 193 -8.74 5.18 -14.16
C ASP A 193 -8.77 5.65 -12.71
N LEU A 194 -7.73 6.37 -12.27
CA LEU A 194 -7.70 7.01 -10.96
C LEU A 194 -8.86 8.02 -10.82
N GLY A 195 -9.09 8.85 -11.84
CA GLY A 195 -10.22 9.79 -11.87
C GLY A 195 -11.57 9.08 -11.77
N ALA A 196 -11.76 7.98 -12.50
CA ALA A 196 -12.96 7.15 -12.41
C ALA A 196 -13.13 6.56 -11.01
N SER A 197 -12.06 6.05 -10.41
CA SER A 197 -12.04 5.48 -9.06
C SER A 197 -12.44 6.53 -8.00
N LEU A 198 -11.91 7.76 -8.09
CA LEU A 198 -12.29 8.87 -7.22
C LEU A 198 -13.79 9.20 -7.34
N GLY A 199 -14.31 9.24 -8.58
CA GLY A 199 -15.71 9.55 -8.86
C GLY A 199 -16.71 8.61 -8.17
N GLN A 200 -16.35 7.33 -7.96
CA GLN A 200 -17.19 6.35 -7.25
C GLN A 200 -17.44 6.74 -5.79
N PHE A 201 -16.57 7.55 -5.21
CA PHE A 201 -16.71 8.04 -3.84
C PHE A 201 -17.28 9.46 -3.77
N GLY A 202 -17.66 10.05 -4.90
CA GLY A 202 -17.96 11.49 -4.98
C GLY A 202 -16.73 12.37 -4.80
N ALA A 203 -15.54 11.77 -4.83
CA ALA A 203 -14.28 12.48 -4.79
C ALA A 203 -13.88 12.94 -6.18
N SER A 204 -12.87 13.79 -6.21
CA SER A 204 -12.28 14.34 -7.43
C SER A 204 -10.81 14.57 -7.18
N TRP A 205 -10.07 14.94 -8.22
CA TRP A 205 -8.66 15.27 -8.07
C TRP A 205 -8.41 16.24 -6.93
N ALA A 206 -9.26 17.25 -6.71
CA ALA A 206 -9.15 18.25 -5.63
C ALA A 206 -8.98 17.64 -4.22
N HIS A 207 -9.42 16.40 -4.01
CA HIS A 207 -9.35 15.68 -2.74
C HIS A 207 -8.06 14.84 -2.58
N VAL A 208 -7.29 14.66 -3.66
CA VAL A 208 -6.02 13.91 -3.62
C VAL A 208 -4.93 14.78 -3.01
N VAL A 209 -4.41 14.37 -1.86
CA VAL A 209 -3.37 15.12 -1.11
C VAL A 209 -1.95 14.57 -1.30
N ARG A 210 -1.83 13.31 -1.72
CA ARG A 210 -0.57 12.61 -1.94
C ARG A 210 -0.70 11.66 -3.12
N GLU A 211 0.33 11.63 -3.94
CA GLU A 211 0.55 10.58 -4.94
C GLU A 211 1.98 10.05 -4.82
N GLU A 212 2.17 8.81 -5.25
CA GLU A 212 3.48 8.19 -5.43
C GLU A 212 3.49 7.52 -6.79
N ALA A 213 4.49 7.85 -7.61
CA ALA A 213 4.65 7.27 -8.94
C ALA A 213 5.89 6.40 -8.95
N TYR A 214 5.72 5.15 -9.36
CA TYR A 214 6.80 4.20 -9.60
C TYR A 214 6.94 3.99 -11.11
N THR A 215 8.17 4.08 -11.63
CA THR A 215 8.43 3.99 -13.08
C THR A 215 9.75 3.30 -13.37
N LEU A 216 9.82 2.60 -14.49
CA LEU A 216 11.07 2.06 -15.02
C LEU A 216 11.92 3.14 -15.70
N ASP A 217 11.30 4.27 -16.07
CA ASP A 217 11.97 5.38 -16.76
C ASP A 217 11.45 6.73 -16.23
N LEU A 218 12.27 7.37 -15.38
CA LEU A 218 11.99 8.70 -14.83
C LEU A 218 12.06 9.80 -15.90
N LEU A 219 12.91 9.66 -16.93
CA LEU A 219 13.02 10.67 -17.99
C LEU A 219 11.77 10.65 -18.85
N ALA A 220 11.31 9.48 -19.28
CA ALA A 220 10.06 9.33 -20.02
C ALA A 220 8.86 9.84 -19.20
N LEU A 221 8.78 9.52 -17.91
CA LEU A 221 7.74 10.06 -17.03
C LEU A 221 7.79 11.59 -16.94
N GLY A 222 8.99 12.17 -16.84
CA GLY A 222 9.21 13.62 -16.89
C GLY A 222 8.68 14.27 -18.17
N TRP A 223 8.94 13.68 -19.33
CA TRP A 223 8.40 14.14 -20.62
C TRP A 223 6.87 13.98 -20.70
N ALA A 224 6.31 12.96 -20.07
CA ALA A 224 4.88 12.70 -20.02
C ALA A 224 4.11 13.52 -18.97
N GLN A 225 4.76 14.45 -18.24
CA GLN A 225 4.09 15.22 -17.20
C GLN A 225 2.88 16.03 -17.72
N GLY A 226 2.88 16.42 -19.00
CA GLY A 226 1.74 17.08 -19.62
C GLY A 226 0.46 16.24 -19.60
N ALA A 227 0.56 14.91 -19.79
CA ALA A 227 -0.58 13.99 -19.68
C ALA A 227 -1.20 14.04 -18.28
N ARG A 228 -0.35 13.96 -17.25
CA ARG A 228 -0.74 14.11 -15.83
C ARG A 228 -1.37 15.49 -15.55
N ARG A 229 -0.79 16.56 -16.10
CA ARG A 229 -1.26 17.94 -15.86
C ARG A 229 -2.68 18.18 -16.38
N ASN A 230 -3.12 17.47 -17.42
CA ASN A 230 -4.50 17.57 -17.93
C ASN A 230 -5.57 17.25 -16.86
N PHE A 231 -5.25 16.37 -15.92
CA PHE A 231 -6.13 16.00 -14.81
C PHE A 231 -5.98 16.91 -13.60
N LEU A 232 -4.74 17.33 -13.32
CA LEU A 232 -4.42 18.09 -12.12
C LEU A 232 -4.60 19.60 -12.26
N ARG A 233 -4.64 20.17 -13.46
CA ARG A 233 -4.88 21.62 -13.69
C ARG A 233 -4.00 22.49 -12.77
N ASP A 234 -4.57 23.52 -12.14
CA ASP A 234 -3.87 24.52 -11.29
C ASP A 234 -3.77 24.11 -9.81
N ARG A 235 -3.66 22.81 -9.51
CA ARG A 235 -3.62 22.30 -8.14
C ARG A 235 -2.33 22.69 -7.42
N THR A 236 -2.49 23.20 -6.20
CA THR A 236 -1.39 23.63 -5.32
C THR A 236 -1.25 22.80 -4.04
N ASN A 237 -2.19 21.89 -3.77
CA ASN A 237 -2.29 21.12 -2.51
C ASN A 237 -2.11 19.60 -2.72
N LEU A 238 -1.16 19.19 -3.56
CA LEU A 238 -0.80 17.80 -3.82
C LEU A 238 0.70 17.60 -3.57
N THR A 239 1.03 16.68 -2.67
CA THR A 239 2.40 16.18 -2.49
C THR A 239 2.64 15.01 -3.46
N SER A 240 3.85 14.93 -4.03
CA SER A 240 4.19 13.92 -5.03
C SER A 240 5.64 13.46 -4.89
N SER A 241 5.85 12.15 -4.98
CA SER A 241 7.18 11.52 -5.02
C SER A 241 7.25 10.58 -6.21
N TRP A 242 8.33 10.65 -6.99
CA TRP A 242 8.56 9.79 -8.14
C TRP A 242 9.81 8.94 -7.90
N VAL A 243 9.66 7.62 -8.07
CA VAL A 243 10.70 6.64 -7.76
C VAL A 243 10.96 5.81 -9.00
N LYS A 244 12.25 5.69 -9.36
CA LYS A 244 12.68 4.68 -10.32
C LYS A 244 12.82 3.36 -9.59
N THR A 245 12.21 2.32 -10.14
CA THR A 245 12.26 0.94 -9.62
C THR A 245 12.95 0.07 -10.64
#